data_AF-A0AAU7VWT9-F1
#
_entry.id   AF-A0AAU7VWT9-F1
#
_cell.length_a   1.000
_cell.length_b   1.000
_cell.length_c   1.000
_cell.angle_alpha   90.00
_cell.angle_beta   90.00
_cell.angle_gamma   90.00
#
_symmetry.space_group_name_H-M   'P 1'
#
loop_
_entity.id
_entity.type
_entity.pdbx_description
1 polymer ?
#
loop_
_entity_poly.entity_id
_entity_poly.type
_entity_poly.pdbx_seq_one_letter_code
_entity_poly.pdbx_strand_id
1 'polypeptide(L)'
;MTDIIDGASGELRLSPAELAVREMLAIPSGLYGSPITPTTIDQMLVDIADLIEHIAQVIVVLYEDRHRAEETYEGRFADLMVMHASEGAVLARQFAMAKTRDERHELNLAKEKLRYAEEMQKAVQNRSFGLMNIGKRITSAFGMSQR
;
A
#
# COMPACT_ATOMS: atom_id res chain seq x y z
N MET A 1 32.74 0.50 -6.34
CA MET A 1 32.35 0.11 -7.70
C MET A 1 31.84 1.36 -8.39
N THR A 2 32.31 1.63 -9.60
CA THR A 2 32.06 2.85 -10.37
C THR A 2 30.80 2.70 -11.21
N ASP A 3 29.93 3.70 -11.18
CA ASP A 3 28.70 3.74 -11.97
C ASP A 3 29.01 3.69 -13.48
N ILE A 4 28.34 2.80 -14.21
CA ILE A 4 28.44 2.71 -15.67
C ILE A 4 27.30 3.53 -16.27
N ILE A 5 27.65 4.63 -16.95
CA ILE A 5 26.70 5.52 -17.62
C ILE A 5 26.71 5.19 -19.12
N ASP A 6 25.54 5.06 -19.71
CA ASP A 6 25.36 4.89 -21.15
C ASP A 6 25.76 6.16 -21.90
N GLY A 7 26.74 6.05 -22.80
CA GLY A 7 27.30 7.21 -23.52
C GLY A 7 26.36 7.86 -24.54
N ALA A 8 25.22 7.26 -24.88
CA ALA A 8 24.26 7.81 -25.85
C ALA A 8 23.05 8.48 -25.17
N SER A 9 22.65 8.00 -24.00
CA SER A 9 21.45 8.45 -23.27
C SER A 9 21.75 9.18 -21.96
N GLY A 10 22.96 9.05 -21.41
CA GLY A 10 23.31 9.60 -20.10
C GLY A 10 22.66 8.84 -18.92
N GLU A 11 21.95 7.74 -19.20
CA GLU A 11 21.31 6.92 -18.18
C GLU A 11 22.30 5.96 -17.51
N LEU A 12 22.16 5.77 -16.20
CA LEU A 12 22.92 4.80 -15.43
C LEU A 12 22.52 3.38 -15.83
N ARG A 13 23.44 2.61 -16.43
CA ARG A 13 23.15 1.28 -16.98
C ARG A 13 23.45 0.12 -16.04
N LEU A 14 24.16 0.35 -14.94
CA LEU A 14 24.48 -0.65 -13.90
C LEU A 14 24.76 0.07 -12.58
N SER A 15 23.72 0.65 -11.96
CA SER A 15 23.88 1.29 -10.65
C SER A 15 23.79 0.27 -9.51
N PRO A 16 24.54 0.46 -8.41
CA PRO A 16 24.34 -0.33 -7.18
C PRO A 16 22.90 -0.28 -6.67
N ALA A 17 22.16 0.80 -6.95
CA ALA A 17 20.75 0.94 -6.60
C ALA A 17 19.84 0.00 -7.41
N GLU A 18 20.11 -0.17 -8.71
CA GLU A 18 19.38 -1.10 -9.57
C GLU A 18 19.61 -2.56 -9.12
N LEU A 19 20.85 -2.90 -8.76
CA LEU A 19 21.19 -4.19 -8.17
C LEU A 19 20.48 -4.42 -6.84
N ALA A 20 20.48 -3.43 -5.93
CA ALA A 20 19.79 -3.53 -4.65
C ALA A 20 18.28 -3.70 -4.80
N VAL A 21 17.65 -2.96 -5.73
CA VAL A 21 16.21 -3.11 -6.03
C VAL A 21 15.92 -4.48 -6.65
N ARG A 22 16.77 -4.95 -7.55
CA ARG A 22 16.64 -6.28 -8.18
C ARG A 22 16.78 -7.42 -7.16
N GLU A 23 17.64 -7.27 -6.17
CA GLU A 23 17.80 -8.22 -5.07
C GLU A 23 16.60 -8.18 -4.11
N MET A 24 16.08 -6.99 -3.77
CA MET A 24 14.87 -6.83 -2.96
C MET A 24 13.62 -7.40 -3.64
N LEU A 25 13.55 -7.34 -4.97
CA LEU A 25 12.44 -7.85 -5.78
C LEU A 25 12.70 -9.24 -6.36
N ALA A 26 13.80 -9.91 -5.97
CA ALA A 26 14.10 -11.26 -6.43
C ALA A 26 13.01 -12.23 -5.94
N ILE A 27 12.30 -12.86 -6.89
CA ILE A 27 11.25 -13.82 -6.60
C ILE A 27 11.91 -15.07 -5.98
N PRO A 28 11.53 -15.49 -4.75
CA PRO A 28 12.07 -16.70 -4.12
C PRO A 28 11.89 -17.93 -5.01
N SER A 29 12.94 -18.75 -5.12
CA SER A 29 12.87 -20.05 -5.80
C SER A 29 11.82 -20.94 -5.10
N GLY A 30 10.77 -21.31 -5.84
CA GLY A 30 9.63 -22.08 -5.32
C GLY A 30 8.27 -21.39 -5.39
N LEU A 31 8.21 -20.11 -5.80
CA LEU A 31 6.94 -19.40 -5.96
C LEU A 31 6.13 -19.87 -7.20
N TYR A 32 6.79 -20.54 -8.14
CA TYR A 32 6.10 -21.38 -9.13
C TYR A 32 5.68 -22.67 -8.43
N GLY A 33 4.56 -22.62 -7.70
CA GLY A 33 3.96 -23.78 -7.07
C GLY A 33 3.58 -24.87 -8.09
N SER A 34 3.03 -25.98 -7.59
CA SER A 34 2.50 -27.07 -8.42
C SER A 34 1.59 -26.53 -9.54
N PRO A 35 1.57 -27.18 -10.73
CA PRO A 35 0.78 -26.73 -11.87
C PRO A 35 -0.65 -26.43 -11.45
N ILE A 36 -1.05 -25.16 -11.61
CA ILE A 36 -2.34 -24.72 -11.11
C ILE A 36 -3.42 -25.30 -12.04
N THR A 37 -4.32 -26.12 -11.49
CA THR A 37 -5.46 -26.67 -12.23
C THR A 37 -6.54 -25.60 -12.42
N PRO A 38 -7.40 -25.68 -13.46
CA PRO A 38 -8.50 -24.74 -13.64
C PRO A 38 -9.37 -24.59 -12.38
N THR A 39 -9.71 -25.71 -11.74
CA THR A 39 -10.50 -25.74 -10.50
C THR A 39 -9.80 -25.04 -9.32
N THR A 40 -8.46 -25.13 -9.24
CA THR A 40 -7.70 -24.40 -8.23
C THR A 40 -7.71 -22.90 -8.49
N ILE A 41 -7.68 -22.46 -9.75
CA ILE A 41 -7.76 -21.03 -10.10
C ILE A 41 -9.12 -20.46 -9.73
N ASP A 42 -10.20 -21.17 -10.02
CA ASP A 42 -11.55 -20.72 -9.70
C ASP A 42 -11.73 -20.58 -8.18
N GLN A 43 -11.25 -21.54 -7.39
CA GLN A 43 -11.28 -21.42 -5.92
C GLN A 43 -10.44 -20.22 -5.44
N MET A 44 -9.23 -20.03 -5.97
CA MET A 44 -8.39 -18.88 -5.61
C MET A 44 -9.04 -17.54 -5.99
N LEU A 45 -9.80 -17.48 -7.09
CA LEU A 45 -10.53 -16.28 -7.49
C LEU A 45 -11.69 -15.97 -6.53
N VAL A 46 -12.42 -17.00 -6.07
CA VAL A 46 -13.47 -16.85 -5.04
C VAL A 46 -12.86 -16.37 -3.73
N ASP A 47 -11.80 -17.02 -3.25
CA ASP A 47 -11.13 -16.63 -1.99
C ASP A 47 -10.58 -15.18 -2.06
N ILE A 48 -10.10 -14.76 -3.23
CA ILE A 48 -9.64 -13.38 -3.47
C ILE A 48 -10.82 -12.40 -3.51
N ALA A 49 -11.97 -12.78 -4.06
CA ALA A 49 -13.16 -11.93 -4.06
C ALA A 49 -13.65 -11.67 -2.63
N ASP A 50 -13.74 -12.72 -1.81
CA ASP A 50 -14.09 -12.62 -0.39
C ASP A 50 -13.08 -11.75 0.37
N LEU A 51 -11.79 -11.90 0.07
CA LEU A 51 -10.74 -11.08 0.66
C LEU A 51 -10.86 -9.60 0.24
N ILE A 52 -11.19 -9.30 -1.02
CA ILE A 52 -11.40 -7.93 -1.49
C ILE A 52 -12.58 -7.27 -0.74
N GLU A 53 -13.67 -8.01 -0.56
CA GLU A 53 -14.84 -7.53 0.21
C GLU A 53 -14.47 -7.27 1.66
N HIS A 54 -13.73 -8.19 2.29
CA HIS A 54 -13.25 -8.01 3.66
C HIS A 54 -12.33 -6.80 3.80
N ILE A 55 -11.38 -6.61 2.87
CA ILE A 55 -10.48 -5.44 2.86
C ILE A 55 -11.29 -4.14 2.76
N ALA A 56 -12.33 -4.10 1.92
CA ALA A 56 -13.18 -2.91 1.79
C ALA A 56 -13.87 -2.56 3.13
N GLN A 57 -14.36 -3.55 3.87
CA GLN A 57 -14.95 -3.34 5.20
C GLN A 57 -13.92 -2.79 6.20
N VAL A 58 -12.69 -3.35 6.20
CA VAL A 58 -11.59 -2.88 7.05
C VAL A 58 -11.21 -1.44 6.72
N ILE A 59 -11.14 -1.08 5.44
CA ILE A 59 -10.83 0.28 4.99
C ILE A 59 -11.84 1.29 5.54
N VAL A 60 -13.13 0.97 5.56
CA VAL A 60 -14.17 1.86 6.13
C VAL A 60 -13.89 2.15 7.62
N VAL A 61 -13.56 1.13 8.40
CA VAL A 61 -13.21 1.30 9.83
C VAL A 61 -11.94 2.15 9.98
N LEU A 62 -10.93 1.96 9.13
CA LEU A 62 -9.70 2.76 9.15
C LEU A 62 -9.94 4.22 8.78
N TYR A 63 -10.90 4.51 7.90
CA TYR A 63 -11.34 5.88 7.62
C TYR A 63 -11.93 6.53 8.87
N GLU A 64 -12.83 5.83 9.59
CA GLU A 64 -13.40 6.33 10.85
C GLU A 64 -12.32 6.59 11.90
N ASP A 65 -11.38 5.66 12.08
CA ASP A 65 -10.25 5.82 13.02
C ASP A 65 -9.37 7.02 12.66
N ARG A 66 -9.07 7.21 11.37
CA ARG A 66 -8.34 8.39 10.89
C ARG A 66 -9.10 9.66 11.21
N HIS A 67 -10.40 9.72 10.91
CA HIS A 67 -11.24 10.89 11.17
C HIS A 67 -11.28 11.23 12.66
N ARG A 68 -11.46 10.24 13.53
CA ARG A 68 -11.44 10.44 14.98
C ARG A 68 -10.10 10.97 15.48
N ALA A 69 -8.99 10.45 14.97
CA ALA A 69 -7.66 10.93 15.31
C ALA A 69 -7.43 12.37 14.81
N GLU A 70 -7.97 12.70 13.63
CA GLU A 70 -7.89 14.05 13.05
C GLU A 70 -8.67 15.07 13.87
N GLU A 71 -9.93 14.77 14.21
CA GLU A 71 -10.75 15.60 15.09
C GLU A 71 -10.09 15.81 16.46
N THR A 72 -9.48 14.77 17.02
CA THR A 72 -8.78 14.84 18.31
C THR A 72 -7.56 15.76 18.23
N TYR A 73 -6.73 15.62 17.19
CA TYR A 73 -5.57 16.47 16.97
C TYR A 73 -5.99 17.92 16.73
N GLU A 74 -6.93 18.16 15.82
CA GLU A 74 -7.39 19.50 15.47
C GLU A 74 -8.05 20.22 16.65
N GLY A 75 -8.89 19.51 17.42
CA GLY A 75 -9.52 20.06 18.63
C GLY A 75 -8.48 20.51 19.64
N ARG A 76 -7.54 19.63 20.01
CA ARG A 76 -6.48 19.99 20.98
C ARG A 76 -5.55 21.07 20.47
N PHE A 77 -5.22 21.04 19.18
CA PHE A 77 -4.40 22.07 18.56
C PHE A 77 -5.10 23.43 18.59
N ALA A 78 -6.39 23.49 18.26
CA ALA A 78 -7.19 24.69 18.28
C ALA A 78 -7.34 25.26 19.70
N ASP A 79 -7.62 24.41 20.70
CA ASP A 79 -7.73 24.83 22.11
C ASP A 79 -6.45 25.51 22.59
N LEU A 80 -5.29 24.93 22.25
CA LEU A 80 -3.98 25.49 22.61
C LEU A 80 -3.67 26.79 21.85
N MET A 81 -4.08 26.89 20.59
CA MET A 81 -3.97 28.13 19.82
C MET A 81 -4.79 29.27 20.43
N VAL A 82 -5.99 28.98 20.92
CA VAL A 82 -6.87 29.97 21.56
C VAL A 82 -6.34 30.35 22.95
N MET A 83 -5.88 29.36 23.74
CA MET A 83 -5.36 29.59 25.09
C MET A 83 -4.18 30.56 25.10
N HIS A 84 -3.33 30.52 24.07
CA HIS A 84 -2.14 31.37 23.94
C HIS A 84 -2.33 32.50 22.92
N ALA A 85 -3.58 32.87 22.59
CA ALA A 85 -3.86 33.89 21.58
C ALA A 85 -3.21 35.26 21.88
N SER A 86 -3.06 35.61 23.17
CA SER A 86 -2.43 36.85 23.61
C SER A 86 -0.91 36.90 23.39
N GLU A 87 -0.26 35.76 23.21
CA GLU A 87 1.19 35.65 22.99
C GLU A 87 1.57 35.88 21.51
N GLY A 88 0.57 36.03 20.64
CA GLY A 88 0.74 36.17 19.20
C GLY A 88 0.76 34.82 18.48
N ALA A 89 0.29 34.83 17.23
CA ALA A 89 -0.02 33.61 16.48
C ALA A 89 1.19 32.67 16.25
N VAL A 90 2.41 33.21 16.17
CA VAL A 90 3.63 32.41 15.93
C VAL A 90 4.01 31.60 17.17
N LEU A 91 4.04 32.23 18.34
CA LEU A 91 4.38 31.56 19.60
C LEU A 91 3.29 30.56 20.00
N ALA A 92 2.02 30.95 19.88
CA ALA A 92 0.88 30.07 20.12
C ALA A 92 0.93 28.80 19.24
N ARG A 93 1.29 28.95 17.95
CA ARG A 93 1.46 27.83 17.03
C ARG A 93 2.60 26.91 17.41
N GLN A 94 3.75 27.45 17.76
CA GLN A 94 4.90 26.64 18.17
C GLN A 94 4.58 25.86 19.45
N PHE A 95 3.91 26.48 20.40
CA PHE A 95 3.46 25.83 21.63
C PHE A 95 2.45 24.72 21.33
N ALA A 96 1.40 25.01 20.55
CA ALA A 96 0.39 24.03 20.17
C ALA A 96 1.01 22.83 19.44
N MET A 97 1.93 23.06 18.49
CA MET A 97 2.66 22.00 17.79
C MET A 97 3.50 21.14 18.73
N ALA A 98 4.19 21.76 19.70
CA ALA A 98 5.02 21.02 20.65
C ALA A 98 4.17 20.17 21.61
N LYS A 99 2.98 20.67 22.00
CA LYS A 99 2.09 20.02 22.97
C LYS A 99 1.13 19.01 22.38
N THR A 100 0.93 19.00 21.06
CA THR A 100 0.07 18.05 20.35
C THR A 100 0.85 16.97 19.60
N ARG A 101 2.12 16.75 19.99
CA ARG A 101 3.01 15.83 19.29
C ARG A 101 2.49 14.40 19.29
N ASP A 102 1.90 13.95 20.38
CA ASP A 102 1.41 12.59 20.53
C ASP A 102 0.15 12.37 19.70
N GLU A 103 -0.79 13.32 19.71
CA GLU A 103 -2.01 13.24 18.87
C GLU A 103 -1.66 13.32 17.38
N ARG A 104 -0.67 14.14 17.03
CA ARG A 104 -0.14 14.18 15.66
C ARG A 104 0.49 12.86 15.27
N HIS A 105 1.17 12.18 16.19
CA HIS A 105 1.75 10.87 15.94
C HIS A 105 0.65 9.82 15.70
N GLU A 106 -0.38 9.79 16.54
CA GLU A 106 -1.54 8.90 16.37
C GLU A 106 -2.28 9.14 15.05
N LEU A 107 -2.48 10.41 14.66
CA LEU A 107 -3.04 10.74 13.35
C LEU A 107 -2.18 10.22 12.20
N ASN A 108 -0.87 10.36 12.28
CA ASN A 108 0.03 9.84 11.26
C ASN A 108 -0.01 8.31 11.20
N LEU A 109 -0.05 7.62 12.34
CA LEU A 109 -0.20 6.16 12.39
C LEU A 109 -1.51 5.71 11.76
N ALA A 110 -2.63 6.39 12.04
CA ALA A 110 -3.92 6.08 11.43
C ALA A 110 -3.90 6.28 9.91
N LYS A 111 -3.28 7.38 9.43
CA LYS A 111 -3.07 7.65 7.99
C LYS A 111 -2.24 6.56 7.31
N GLU A 112 -1.16 6.11 7.96
CA GLU A 112 -0.31 5.04 7.43
C GLU A 112 -1.00 3.67 7.39
N LYS A 113 -1.78 3.33 8.42
CA LYS A 113 -2.60 2.10 8.42
C LYS A 113 -3.60 2.10 7.26
N LEU A 114 -4.30 3.21 7.05
CA LEU A 114 -5.23 3.36 5.93
C LEU A 114 -4.52 3.23 4.59
N ARG A 115 -3.40 3.96 4.40
CA ARG A 115 -2.60 3.90 3.17
C ARG A 115 -2.15 2.47 2.85
N TYR A 116 -1.67 1.75 3.87
CA TYR A 116 -1.24 0.36 3.71
C TYR A 116 -2.40 -0.56 3.28
N ALA A 117 -3.58 -0.39 3.88
CA ALA A 117 -4.77 -1.15 3.50
C ALA A 117 -5.21 -0.88 2.05
N GLU A 118 -5.18 0.38 1.61
CA GLU A 118 -5.50 0.76 0.22
C GLU A 118 -4.49 0.18 -0.79
N GLU A 119 -3.19 0.20 -0.47
CA GLU A 119 -2.17 -0.43 -1.31
C GLU A 119 -2.32 -1.97 -1.35
N MET A 120 -2.69 -2.58 -0.23
CA MET A 120 -3.00 -4.01 -0.18
C MET A 120 -4.21 -4.35 -1.05
N GLN A 121 -5.28 -3.55 -1.02
CA GLN A 121 -6.45 -3.73 -1.88
C GLN A 121 -6.04 -3.73 -3.36
N LYS A 122 -5.22 -2.75 -3.79
CA LYS A 122 -4.70 -2.67 -5.17
C LYS A 122 -3.87 -3.90 -5.52
N ALA A 123 -2.99 -4.34 -4.63
CA ALA A 123 -2.15 -5.51 -4.87
C ALA A 123 -2.99 -6.79 -5.03
N VAL A 124 -4.00 -6.98 -4.18
CA VAL A 124 -4.91 -8.13 -4.24
C VAL A 124 -5.76 -8.08 -5.52
N GLN A 125 -6.28 -6.91 -5.90
CA GLN A 125 -7.02 -6.72 -7.14
C GLN A 125 -6.15 -7.02 -8.39
N ASN A 126 -4.91 -6.53 -8.41
CA ASN A 126 -3.95 -6.83 -9.49
C ASN A 126 -3.64 -8.32 -9.58
N ARG A 127 -3.50 -8.99 -8.43
CA ARG A 127 -3.32 -10.45 -8.39
C ARG A 127 -4.54 -11.20 -8.93
N SER A 128 -5.75 -10.74 -8.62
CA SER A 128 -6.99 -11.29 -9.18
C SER A 128 -7.00 -11.22 -10.70
N PHE A 129 -6.68 -10.06 -11.28
CA PHE A 129 -6.58 -9.90 -12.73
C PHE A 129 -5.51 -10.80 -13.35
N GLY A 130 -4.37 -10.95 -12.68
CA GLY A 130 -3.33 -11.92 -13.08
C GLY A 130 -3.88 -13.34 -13.15
N LEU A 131 -4.59 -13.79 -12.12
CA LEU A 131 -5.20 -15.13 -12.06
C LEU A 131 -6.30 -15.33 -13.10
N MET A 132 -7.17 -14.34 -13.33
CA MET A 132 -8.18 -14.41 -14.40
C MET A 132 -7.54 -14.59 -15.78
N ASN A 133 -6.43 -13.90 -16.05
CA ASN A 133 -5.71 -14.04 -17.32
C ASN A 133 -5.05 -15.42 -17.46
N ILE A 134 -4.50 -15.95 -16.37
CA ILE A 134 -3.94 -17.32 -16.33
C ILE A 134 -5.05 -18.35 -16.54
N GLY A 135 -6.19 -18.22 -15.85
CA GLY A 135 -7.34 -19.11 -15.97
C GLY A 135 -7.91 -19.16 -17.40
N LYS A 136 -8.05 -18.00 -18.05
CA LYS A 136 -8.46 -17.93 -19.48
C LYS A 136 -7.50 -18.68 -20.39
N ARG A 137 -6.19 -18.49 -20.20
CA ARG A 137 -5.15 -19.17 -21.02
C ARG A 137 -5.17 -20.68 -20.80
N ILE A 138 -5.24 -21.14 -19.56
CA ILE A 138 -5.29 -22.57 -19.24
C ILE A 138 -6.56 -23.20 -19.82
N THR A 139 -7.72 -22.58 -19.64
CA THR A 139 -8.99 -23.08 -20.21
C THR A 139 -8.91 -23.17 -21.73
N SER A 140 -8.31 -22.19 -22.40
CA SER A 140 -8.10 -22.24 -23.86
C SER A 140 -7.14 -23.36 -24.29
N ALA A 141 -6.07 -23.61 -23.53
CA ALA A 141 -5.10 -24.67 -23.81
C ALA A 141 -5.71 -26.08 -23.65
N PHE A 142 -6.51 -26.29 -22.59
CA PHE A 142 -7.24 -27.54 -22.38
C PHE A 142 -8.41 -27.73 -23.35
N GLY A 143 -9.09 -26.64 -23.75
CA GLY A 143 -10.17 -26.67 -24.74
C GLY A 143 -9.71 -26.94 -26.18
N MET A 144 -8.46 -26.61 -26.53
CA MET A 144 -7.86 -26.96 -27.83
C MET A 144 -7.35 -28.41 -27.89
N SER A 145 -7.08 -29.05 -26.75
CA SER A 145 -6.59 -30.44 -26.71
C SER A 145 -7.68 -31.50 -26.94
N GLN A 146 -8.96 -31.11 -27.02
CA GLN A 146 -10.10 -32.02 -27.25
C GLN A 146 -10.70 -31.92 -28.67
N ARG A 147 -9.97 -31.37 -29.65
CA ARG A 147 -10.36 -31.40 -31.07
C ARG A 147 -9.34 -32.12 -31.92
#